data_AF-A0A7X1LSJ3-F1
#
_entry.id   AF-A0A7X1LSJ3-F1
#
_cell.length_a   1.000
_cell.length_b   1.000
_cell.length_c   1.000
_cell.angle_alpha   90.00
_cell.angle_beta   90.00
_cell.angle_gamma   90.00
#
_symmetry.space_group_name_H-M   'P 1'
#
loop_
_entity.id
_entity.type
_entity.pdbx_description
1 polymer ?
#
loop_
_entity_poly.entity_id
_entity_poly.type
_entity_poly.pdbx_seq_one_letter_code
_entity_poly.pdbx_strand_id
1 'polypeptide(L)'
;MSKWDIQVESVRGVLGKTEDTAGKFEGEFTAYTNALASAAKSAGTMAPGAKPKSGTPGPVAAALQEFADKTFDDLRYLPARAAKSIAGAAQATHEYVSGDLRMAANAQHDAIPDPKLPPVKAEGDKGK
;
A
#
# COMPACT_ATOMS: atom_id res chain seq x y z
N MET A 1 -6.46 27.79 25.91
CA MET A 1 -5.42 26.79 25.60
C MET A 1 -5.34 26.67 24.09
N SER A 2 -4.16 26.86 23.50
CA SER A 2 -3.98 26.67 22.06
C SER A 2 -4.37 25.23 21.72
N LYS A 3 -5.08 25.00 20.61
CA LYS A 3 -5.52 23.67 20.14
C LYS A 3 -4.35 22.70 19.91
N TRP A 4 -3.14 23.23 19.96
CA TRP A 4 -1.85 22.57 19.84
C TRP A 4 -1.11 22.67 21.18
N ASP A 5 -1.08 21.57 21.92
CA ASP A 5 -0.21 21.31 23.06
C ASP A 5 0.37 19.90 22.86
N ILE A 6 1.25 19.79 21.87
CA ILE A 6 1.82 18.50 21.45
C ILE A 6 3.18 18.26 22.10
N GLN A 7 3.39 17.04 22.59
CA GLN A 7 4.70 16.57 23.05
C GLN A 7 5.49 16.05 21.85
N VAL A 8 6.49 16.83 21.40
CA VAL A 8 7.25 16.54 20.18
C VAL A 8 7.96 15.19 20.25
N GLU A 9 8.51 14.83 21.40
CA GLU A 9 9.17 13.54 21.64
C GLU A 9 8.19 12.38 21.50
N SER A 10 6.98 12.53 22.04
CA SER A 10 5.91 11.53 21.93
C SER A 10 5.48 11.36 20.47
N VAL A 11 5.34 12.45 19.72
CA VAL A 11 5.00 12.39 18.28
C VAL A 11 6.10 11.67 17.50
N ARG A 12 7.37 12.01 17.73
CA ARG A 12 8.52 11.32 17.10
C ARG A 12 8.51 9.82 17.39
N GLY A 13 8.21 9.43 18.63
CA GLY A 13 8.10 8.02 19.02
C GLY A 13 6.97 7.28 18.29
N VAL A 14 5.81 7.93 18.09
CA VAL A 14 4.70 7.36 17.32
C VAL A 14 5.03 7.26 15.83
N LEU A 15 5.66 8.30 15.26
CA LEU A 15 6.09 8.30 13.86
C LEU A 15 7.08 7.18 13.59
N GLY A 16 8.11 7.02 14.44
CA GLY A 16 9.09 5.93 14.29
C GLY A 16 8.45 4.55 14.31
N LYS A 17 7.53 4.27 15.25
CA LYS A 17 6.80 2.99 15.28
C LYS A 17 5.93 2.76 14.04
N THR A 18 5.35 3.84 13.51
CA THR A 18 4.49 3.78 12.32
C THR A 18 5.34 3.54 11.07
N GLU A 19 6.48 4.21 10.95
CA GLU A 19 7.48 3.99 9.91
C GLU A 19 8.03 2.57 9.94
N ASP A 20 8.39 2.04 11.11
CA ASP A 20 8.86 0.66 11.28
C ASP A 20 7.82 -0.37 10.82
N THR A 21 6.54 -0.09 11.07
CA THR A 21 5.44 -0.96 10.64
C THR A 21 5.20 -0.82 9.14
N ALA A 22 5.18 0.40 8.62
CA ALA A 22 5.00 0.68 7.19
C ALA A 22 6.15 0.11 6.34
N GLY A 23 7.38 0.10 6.88
CA GLY A 23 8.54 -0.52 6.24
C GLY A 23 8.41 -2.02 6.00
N LYS A 24 7.47 -2.69 6.67
CA LYS A 24 7.20 -4.13 6.46
C LYS A 24 6.30 -4.41 5.26
N PHE A 25 5.62 -3.41 4.70
CA PHE A 25 4.67 -3.62 3.61
C PHE A 25 5.30 -4.29 2.38
N GLU A 26 6.56 -3.98 2.05
CA GLU A 26 7.25 -4.63 0.92
C GLU A 26 7.37 -6.15 1.12
N GLY A 27 7.71 -6.58 2.33
CA GLY A 27 7.77 -7.99 2.70
C GLY A 27 6.40 -8.67 2.66
N GLU A 28 5.38 -8.00 3.17
CA GLU A 28 3.99 -8.49 3.15
C GLU A 28 3.44 -8.61 1.71
N PHE A 29 3.74 -7.66 0.82
CA PHE A 29 3.35 -7.76 -0.60
C PHE A 29 4.07 -8.90 -1.31
N THR A 30 5.34 -9.10 -1.00
CA THR A 30 6.10 -10.23 -1.52
C THR A 30 5.50 -11.56 -1.02
N ALA A 31 5.13 -11.65 0.25
CA ALA A 31 4.47 -12.82 0.80
C ALA A 31 3.11 -13.08 0.15
N TYR A 32 2.30 -12.03 -0.03
CA TYR A 32 0.99 -12.09 -0.69
C TYR A 32 1.09 -12.63 -2.13
N THR A 33 1.97 -12.04 -2.94
CA THR A 33 2.15 -12.45 -4.35
C THR A 33 2.67 -13.88 -4.46
N ASN A 34 3.62 -14.27 -3.60
CA ASN A 34 4.11 -15.65 -3.53
C ASN A 34 3.04 -16.65 -3.12
N ALA A 35 2.17 -16.28 -2.17
CA ALA A 35 1.08 -17.12 -1.71
C ALA A 35 0.05 -17.36 -2.83
N LEU A 36 -0.33 -16.31 -3.57
CA LEU A 36 -1.22 -16.42 -4.73
C LEU A 36 -0.63 -17.32 -5.83
N ALA A 37 0.63 -17.09 -6.20
CA ALA A 37 1.31 -17.90 -7.20
C ALA A 37 1.40 -19.38 -6.78
N SER A 38 1.70 -19.64 -5.51
CA SER A 38 1.79 -20.99 -4.95
C SER A 38 0.43 -21.68 -4.89
N ALA A 39 -0.64 -20.94 -4.55
CA ALA A 39 -2.01 -21.44 -4.55
C ALA A 39 -2.49 -21.76 -5.96
N ALA A 40 -2.23 -20.87 -6.93
CA ALA A 40 -2.56 -21.08 -8.34
C ALA A 40 -1.86 -22.33 -8.91
N LYS A 41 -0.58 -22.53 -8.57
CA LYS A 41 0.18 -23.74 -8.97
C LYS A 41 -0.37 -25.01 -8.33
N SER A 42 -0.72 -24.94 -7.04
CA SER A 42 -1.21 -26.09 -6.27
C SER A 42 -2.63 -26.52 -6.66
N ALA A 43 -3.47 -25.58 -7.12
CA ALA A 43 -4.84 -25.87 -7.52
C ALA A 43 -4.95 -26.74 -8.80
N GLY A 44 -3.83 -26.93 -9.51
CA GLY A 44 -3.75 -27.82 -10.66
C GLY A 44 -4.56 -27.34 -11.87
N THR A 45 -4.72 -28.25 -12.82
CA THR A 45 -5.36 -27.99 -14.11
C THR A 45 -6.68 -28.75 -14.17
N MET A 46 -7.82 -28.06 -14.22
CA MET A 46 -9.11 -28.68 -14.54
C MET A 46 -9.56 -28.22 -15.92
N ALA A 47 -9.68 -29.14 -16.87
CA ALA A 47 -10.29 -28.92 -18.18
C ALA A 47 -11.53 -29.80 -18.30
N PRO A 48 -12.76 -29.23 -18.35
CA PRO A 48 -13.96 -30.03 -18.57
C PRO A 48 -13.87 -30.76 -19.93
N GLY A 49 -13.92 -32.09 -19.90
CA GLY A 49 -14.02 -32.93 -21.12
C GLY A 49 -12.71 -33.25 -21.86
N ALA A 50 -11.54 -32.85 -21.37
CA ALA A 50 -10.25 -33.17 -22.00
C ALA A 50 -9.16 -33.46 -20.96
N LYS A 51 -8.18 -34.32 -21.29
CA LYS A 51 -6.93 -34.41 -20.50
C LYS A 51 -6.27 -33.03 -20.54
N PRO A 52 -6.05 -32.37 -19.39
CA PRO A 52 -5.44 -31.05 -19.39
C PRO A 52 -4.03 -31.15 -19.98
N LYS A 53 -3.72 -30.24 -20.92
CA LYS A 53 -2.34 -30.05 -21.36
C LYS A 53 -1.53 -29.55 -20.16
N SER A 54 -0.42 -30.22 -19.86
CA SER A 54 0.48 -29.82 -18.78
C SER A 54 0.81 -28.32 -18.89
N GLY A 55 0.56 -27.56 -17.84
CA GLY A 55 0.89 -26.12 -17.79
C GLY A 55 -0.25 -25.15 -18.14
N THR A 56 -1.48 -25.62 -18.40
CA THR A 56 -2.63 -24.72 -18.57
C THR A 56 -3.26 -24.38 -17.21
N PRO A 57 -3.28 -23.12 -16.76
CA PRO A 57 -3.87 -22.75 -15.46
C PRO A 57 -5.33 -23.21 -15.37
N GLY A 58 -5.69 -23.85 -14.26
CA GLY A 58 -7.08 -24.24 -13.98
C GLY A 58 -7.97 -23.04 -13.62
N PRO A 59 -9.29 -23.23 -13.50
CA PRO A 59 -10.24 -22.17 -13.17
C PRO A 59 -9.94 -21.46 -11.84
N VAL A 60 -9.37 -22.18 -10.87
CA VAL A 60 -8.95 -21.59 -9.58
C VAL A 60 -7.78 -20.63 -9.77
N ALA A 61 -6.81 -20.96 -10.64
CA ALA A 61 -5.70 -20.07 -10.94
C ALA A 61 -6.18 -18.79 -11.65
N ALA A 62 -7.16 -18.90 -12.54
CA ALA A 62 -7.79 -17.73 -13.17
C ALA A 62 -8.52 -16.84 -12.15
N ALA A 63 -9.27 -17.44 -11.22
CA ALA A 63 -9.95 -16.70 -10.16
C ALA A 63 -8.96 -15.99 -9.21
N LEU A 64 -7.82 -16.62 -8.89
CA LEU A 64 -6.76 -16.01 -8.08
C LEU A 64 -6.08 -14.83 -8.80
N GLN A 65 -5.90 -14.92 -10.12
CA GLN A 65 -5.41 -13.81 -10.92
C GLN A 65 -6.41 -12.63 -10.88
N GLU A 66 -7.70 -12.89 -11.11
CA GLU A 66 -8.73 -11.84 -11.04
C GLU A 66 -8.82 -11.21 -9.65
N PHE A 67 -8.71 -12.03 -8.59
CA PHE A 67 -8.63 -11.52 -7.22
C PHE A 67 -7.43 -10.60 -7.03
N ALA A 68 -6.24 -10.99 -7.50
CA ALA A 68 -5.03 -10.18 -7.41
C ALA A 68 -5.21 -8.85 -8.15
N ASP A 69 -5.75 -8.88 -9.37
CA ASP A 69 -5.96 -7.68 -10.19
C ASP A 69 -6.97 -6.71 -9.52
N LYS A 70 -7.99 -7.26 -8.85
CA LYS A 70 -9.01 -6.47 -8.13
C LYS A 70 -8.50 -5.84 -6.84
N THR A 71 -7.58 -6.47 -6.13
CA THR A 71 -7.07 -6.01 -4.83
C THR A 71 -5.74 -5.26 -4.94
N PHE A 72 -5.12 -5.25 -6.12
CA PHE A 72 -3.79 -4.66 -6.29
C PHE A 72 -3.72 -3.19 -5.89
N ASP A 73 -4.74 -2.40 -6.25
CA ASP A 73 -4.80 -0.99 -5.87
C ASP A 73 -5.05 -0.80 -4.37
N ASP A 74 -5.86 -1.67 -3.74
CA ASP A 74 -6.07 -1.66 -2.28
C ASP A 74 -4.75 -1.94 -1.54
N LEU A 75 -3.95 -2.88 -2.06
CA LEU A 75 -2.63 -3.18 -1.51
C LEU A 75 -1.70 -1.98 -1.65
N ARG A 76 -1.63 -1.34 -2.83
CA ARG A 76 -0.81 -0.13 -3.06
C ARG A 76 -1.27 1.06 -2.23
N TYR A 77 -2.56 1.12 -1.90
CA TYR A 77 -3.14 2.18 -1.09
C TYR A 77 -2.57 2.24 0.33
N LEU A 78 -2.32 1.09 0.96
CA LEU A 78 -1.82 1.01 2.34
C LEU A 78 -0.51 1.78 2.57
N PRO A 79 0.60 1.52 1.84
CA PRO A 79 1.86 2.23 2.03
C PRO A 79 1.75 3.69 1.62
N ALA A 80 0.96 3.99 0.57
CA ALA A 80 0.76 5.36 0.12
C ALA A 80 0.03 6.21 1.19
N ARG A 81 -0.99 5.63 1.83
CA ARG A 81 -1.76 6.30 2.89
C ARG A 81 -0.94 6.43 4.17
N ALA A 82 -0.17 5.39 4.52
CA ALA A 82 0.74 5.44 5.66
C ALA A 82 1.80 6.54 5.47
N ALA A 83 2.48 6.56 4.32
CA ALA A 83 3.49 7.58 3.99
C ALA A 83 2.92 9.00 4.03
N LYS A 84 1.74 9.22 3.45
CA LYS A 84 1.07 10.54 3.49
C LYS A 84 0.75 10.97 4.91
N SER A 85 0.28 10.06 5.76
CA SER A 85 -0.06 10.34 7.16
C SER A 85 1.18 10.67 8.00
N ILE A 86 2.26 9.88 7.82
CA ILE A 86 3.55 10.10 8.49
C ILE A 86 4.11 11.47 8.09
N ALA A 87 4.17 11.77 6.78
CA ALA A 87 4.70 13.02 6.27
C ALA A 87 3.90 14.24 6.77
N GLY A 88 2.57 14.16 6.74
CA GLY A 88 1.70 15.21 7.24
C GLY A 88 1.90 15.51 8.72
N ALA A 89 1.99 14.46 9.55
CA ALA A 89 2.24 14.60 10.98
C ALA A 89 3.65 15.12 11.30
N ALA A 90 4.66 14.66 10.55
CA ALA A 90 6.03 15.17 10.67
C ALA A 90 6.12 16.66 10.30
N GLN A 91 5.50 17.06 9.19
CA GLN A 91 5.46 18.44 8.74
C GLN A 91 4.66 19.32 9.71
N ALA A 92 3.49 18.88 10.16
CA ALA A 92 2.71 19.63 11.16
C ALA A 92 3.48 19.85 12.46
N THR A 93 4.25 18.85 12.91
CA THR A 93 5.11 18.96 14.09
C THR A 93 6.25 19.94 13.86
N HIS A 94 6.86 19.92 12.66
CA HIS A 94 7.90 20.87 12.28
C HIS A 94 7.39 22.32 12.34
N GLU A 95 6.23 22.59 11.72
CA GLU A 95 5.63 23.94 11.72
C GLU A 95 5.21 24.38 13.12
N TYR A 96 4.72 23.45 13.95
CA TYR A 96 4.43 23.72 15.36
C TYR A 96 5.67 24.16 16.13
N VAL A 97 6.80 23.44 15.98
CA VAL A 97 8.08 23.78 16.63
C VAL A 97 8.61 25.13 16.15
N SER A 98 8.38 25.47 14.87
CA SER A 98 8.73 26.77 14.29
C SER A 98 7.80 27.92 14.75
N GLY A 99 6.73 27.61 15.50
CA GLY A 99 5.77 28.59 16.02
C GLY A 99 4.67 28.98 15.03
N ASP A 100 4.60 28.38 13.84
CA ASP A 100 3.55 28.65 12.84
C ASP A 100 2.41 27.64 12.98
N LEU A 101 1.52 27.92 13.94
CA LEU A 101 0.35 27.07 14.21
C LEU A 101 -0.63 26.98 13.03
N ARG A 102 -0.63 27.97 12.13
CA ARG A 102 -1.50 27.96 10.95
C ARG A 102 -0.93 26.99 9.91
N MET A 103 0.37 27.04 9.66
CA MET A 103 1.04 26.09 8.77
C MET A 103 0.98 24.67 9.34
N ALA A 104 1.08 24.50 10.66
CA ALA A 104 0.86 23.21 11.31
C ALA A 104 -0.54 22.64 11.03
N ALA A 105 -1.58 23.48 11.18
CA ALA A 105 -2.95 23.08 10.88
C ALA A 105 -3.17 22.78 9.39
N ASN A 106 -2.57 23.56 8.50
CA ASN A 106 -2.64 23.32 7.06
C ASN A 106 -1.97 21.99 6.68
N ALA A 107 -0.75 21.74 7.18
CA ALA A 107 -0.03 20.49 6.91
C ALA A 107 -0.80 19.25 7.38
N GLN A 108 -1.44 19.32 8.56
CA GLN A 108 -2.33 18.26 9.03
C GLN A 108 -3.55 18.11 8.12
N HIS A 109 -4.20 19.20 7.73
CA HIS A 109 -5.38 19.19 6.87
C HIS A 109 -5.08 18.61 5.48
N ASP A 110 -3.94 18.99 4.89
CA ASP A 110 -3.54 18.56 3.54
C ASP A 110 -3.16 17.06 3.47
N ALA A 111 -2.90 16.45 4.63
CA ALA A 111 -2.68 15.02 4.76
C ALA A 111 -3.98 14.20 4.83
N ILE A 112 -5.15 14.82 5.08
CA ILE A 112 -6.45 14.14 5.21
C ILE A 112 -6.93 13.49 3.90
N PRO A 113 -6.90 14.18 2.73
CA PRO A 113 -7.38 13.61 1.48
C PRO A 113 -6.64 12.33 1.11
N ASP A 114 -7.24 11.50 0.27
CA ASP A 114 -6.61 10.25 -0.13
C ASP A 114 -5.30 10.45 -0.91
N PRO A 115 -4.33 9.54 -0.77
CA PRO A 115 -3.14 9.54 -1.60
C PRO A 115 -3.52 9.24 -3.05
N LYS A 116 -2.90 9.97 -3.98
CA LYS A 116 -3.00 9.63 -5.40
C LYS A 116 -2.04 8.48 -5.68
N LEU A 117 -2.57 7.35 -6.11
CA LEU A 117 -1.73 6.22 -6.51
C LEU A 117 -1.08 6.54 -7.86
N PRO A 118 0.24 6.30 -8.00
CA PRO A 118 0.86 6.38 -9.31
C PRO A 118 0.23 5.31 -10.22
N PRO A 119 0.10 5.58 -11.53
CA PRO A 119 -0.41 4.58 -12.46
C PRO A 119 0.45 3.32 -12.39
N VAL A 120 -0.19 2.17 -12.52
CA VAL A 120 0.52 0.91 -12.74
C VAL A 120 1.22 1.04 -14.09
N LYS A 121 2.56 0.95 -14.12
CA LYS A 121 3.28 0.95 -15.40
C LYS A 121 2.76 -0.26 -16.19
N ALA A 122 2.14 -0.03 -17.34
CA ALA A 122 1.76 -1.10 -18.24
C ALA A 122 3.04 -1.82 -18.68
N GLU A 123 3.12 -3.11 -18.38
CA GLU A 123 4.22 -3.95 -18.85
C GLU A 123 4.01 -4.19 -20.35
N GLY A 124 4.68 -3.39 -21.19
CA GLY A 124 4.87 -3.67 -22.61
C GLY A 124 3.98 -2.91 -23.59
N ASP A 125 4.25 -1.61 -23.78
CA ASP A 125 4.34 -1.08 -25.15
C ASP A 125 5.56 -1.74 -25.81
N LYS A 126 5.42 -2.99 -26.26
CA LYS A 126 6.31 -3.54 -27.28
C LYS A 126 5.74 -3.07 -28.61
N GLY A 127 6.24 -1.91 -29.04
CA GLY A 127 5.89 -1.29 -30.30
C GLY A 127 6.05 -2.24 -31.48
N LYS A 128 5.13 -2.04 -32.44
CA LYS A 128 5.18 -2.36 -33.89
C LYS A 128 5.76 -3.70 -34.33
#